data_AF-A0A835H4Y5-F1
#
_entry.id   AF-A0A835H4Y5-F1
#
_cell.length_a   1.000
_cell.length_b   1.000
_cell.length_c   1.000
_cell.angle_alpha   90.00
_cell.angle_beta   90.00
_cell.angle_gamma   90.00
#
_symmetry.space_group_name_H-M   'P 1'
#
loop_
_entity.id
_entity.type
_entity.pdbx_description
1 polymer ?
#
loop_
_entity_poly.entity_id
_entity_poly.type
_entity_poly.pdbx_seq_one_letter_code
_entity_poly.pdbx_strand_id
1 'polypeptide(L)'
;DIPDHDGDKAFGVKSLAILLGKEWAFWLGTFLIMMAYGAAIVTGASTTFLYSKLVTVLGHGALASIFWLRARSIDLSDDKSTHAFFVFAGKLYFAEYFLIPFVR
;
A
#
# COMPACT_ATOMS: atom_id res chain seq x y z
N ASP A 1 -4.15 -8.08 10.61
CA ASP A 1 -5.04 -9.00 9.86
C ASP A 1 -4.30 -10.07 9.06
N ILE A 2 -3.61 -9.74 7.96
CA ILE A 2 -3.00 -10.80 7.12
C ILE A 2 -1.80 -11.47 7.80
N PRO A 3 -0.81 -10.73 8.35
CA PRO A 3 0.28 -11.35 9.11
C PRO A 3 -0.21 -12.05 10.39
N ASP A 4 -1.33 -11.59 10.96
CA ASP A 4 -1.88 -12.08 12.22
C ASP A 4 -2.92 -13.20 12.03
N HIS A 5 -3.15 -13.66 10.79
CA HIS A 5 -4.26 -14.53 10.43
C HIS A 5 -4.40 -15.77 11.34
N ASP A 6 -3.30 -16.46 11.63
CA ASP A 6 -3.33 -17.68 12.44
C ASP A 6 -3.56 -17.39 13.92
N GLY A 7 -3.02 -16.26 14.41
CA GLY A 7 -3.28 -15.77 15.75
C GLY A 7 -4.75 -15.38 15.91
N ASP A 8 -5.25 -14.51 15.03
CA ASP A 8 -6.65 -14.08 14.99
C ASP A 8 -7.60 -15.30 14.98
N LYS A 9 -7.28 -16.32 14.18
CA LYS A 9 -8.06 -17.56 14.07
C LYS A 9 -8.05 -18.35 15.37
N ALA A 10 -6.89 -18.46 16.03
CA ALA A 10 -6.75 -19.17 17.30
C ALA A 10 -7.52 -18.48 18.44
N PHE A 11 -7.61 -17.16 18.42
CA PHE A 11 -8.32 -16.36 19.43
C PHE A 11 -9.77 -16.02 19.06
N GLY A 12 -10.28 -16.52 17.93
CA GLY A 12 -11.65 -16.29 17.49
C GLY A 12 -11.96 -14.86 17.05
N VAL A 13 -10.93 -14.07 16.72
CA VAL A 13 -11.08 -12.72 16.15
C VAL A 13 -11.64 -12.84 14.73
N LYS A 14 -12.59 -11.99 14.36
CA LYS A 14 -13.16 -11.95 13.01
C LYS A 14 -12.50 -10.84 12.19
N SER A 15 -11.38 -11.15 11.55
CA SER A 15 -10.71 -10.25 10.60
C SER A 15 -11.13 -10.53 9.15
N LEU A 16 -10.90 -9.58 8.23
CA LEU A 16 -11.22 -9.79 6.81
C LEU A 16 -10.43 -10.96 6.22
N ALA A 17 -9.18 -11.15 6.66
CA ALA A 17 -8.35 -12.28 6.25
C ALA A 17 -8.94 -13.63 6.67
N ILE A 18 -9.67 -13.68 7.80
CA ILE A 18 -10.38 -14.88 8.25
C ILE A 18 -11.69 -15.09 7.51
N LEU A 19 -12.45 -14.01 7.28
CA LEU A 19 -13.78 -14.10 6.67
C LEU A 19 -13.72 -14.38 5.17
N LEU A 20 -12.74 -13.80 4.47
CA LEU A 20 -12.66 -13.81 3.01
C LEU A 20 -11.37 -14.45 2.48
N GLY A 21 -10.44 -14.82 3.37
CA GLY A 21 -9.15 -15.41 3.04
C GLY A 21 -8.03 -14.38 2.91
N LYS A 22 -6.79 -14.83 3.18
CA LYS A 22 -5.57 -13.99 3.13
C LYS A 22 -5.38 -13.32 1.77
N GLU A 23 -5.54 -14.08 0.68
CA GLU A 23 -5.32 -13.59 -0.69
C GLU A 23 -6.32 -12.52 -1.09
N TRP A 24 -7.61 -12.75 -0.82
CA TRP A 24 -8.64 -11.76 -1.13
C TRP A 24 -8.44 -10.48 -0.33
N ALA A 25 -8.19 -10.59 0.98
CA ALA A 25 -7.93 -9.44 1.84
C ALA A 25 -6.69 -8.66 1.38
N PHE A 26 -5.64 -9.37 0.95
CA PHE A 26 -4.42 -8.76 0.44
C PHE A 26 -4.67 -7.94 -0.82
N TRP A 27 -5.37 -8.50 -1.81
CA TRP A 27 -5.64 -7.81 -3.06
C TRP A 27 -6.61 -6.64 -2.88
N LEU A 28 -7.60 -6.76 -1.98
CA LEU A 28 -8.43 -5.63 -1.61
C LEU A 28 -7.58 -4.49 -1.02
N GLY A 29 -6.74 -4.78 -0.03
CA GLY A 29 -5.87 -3.77 0.59
C GLY A 29 -4.90 -3.14 -0.42
N THR A 30 -4.33 -3.96 -1.30
CA THR A 30 -3.47 -3.50 -2.40
C THR A 30 -4.22 -2.54 -3.32
N PHE A 31 -5.45 -2.87 -3.70
CA PHE A 31 -6.29 -2.00 -4.53
C PHE A 31 -6.63 -0.68 -3.84
N LEU A 32 -6.97 -0.71 -2.54
CA LEU A 32 -7.23 0.51 -1.77
C LEU A 32 -6.00 1.43 -1.71
N ILE A 33 -4.81 0.88 -1.50
CA ILE A 33 -3.55 1.64 -1.50
C ILE A 33 -3.27 2.23 -2.89
N MET A 34 -3.46 1.45 -3.96
CA MET A 34 -3.30 1.94 -5.33
C MET A 34 -4.29 3.06 -5.67
N MET A 35 -5.52 2.99 -5.19
CA MET A 35 -6.49 4.09 -5.33
C MET A 35 -6.06 5.34 -4.56
N ALA A 36 -5.48 5.19 -3.36
CA ALA A 36 -4.96 6.33 -2.61
C ALA A 36 -3.82 7.03 -3.38
N TYR A 37 -2.87 6.27 -3.92
CA TYR A 37 -1.85 6.82 -4.82
C TYR A 37 -2.47 7.50 -6.06
N GLY A 38 -3.46 6.86 -6.68
CA GLY A 38 -4.19 7.42 -7.82
C GLY A 38 -4.85 8.76 -7.49
N ALA A 39 -5.51 8.86 -6.34
CA ALA A 39 -6.12 10.10 -5.85
C ALA A 39 -5.07 11.19 -5.64
N ALA A 40 -3.94 10.88 -4.99
CA ALA A 40 -2.84 11.83 -4.79
C ALA A 40 -2.26 12.33 -6.12
N ILE A 41 -2.12 11.44 -7.11
CA ILE A 41 -1.67 11.81 -8.47
C ILE A 41 -2.67 12.75 -9.13
N VAL A 42 -3.98 12.46 -9.07
CA VAL A 42 -5.02 13.32 -9.64
C VAL A 42 -5.04 14.70 -8.98
N THR A 43 -4.94 14.75 -7.64
CA THR A 43 -4.83 16.01 -6.90
C THR A 43 -3.59 16.79 -7.33
N GLY A 44 -2.42 16.15 -7.38
CA GLY A 44 -1.18 16.76 -7.83
C GLY A 44 -1.23 17.24 -9.29
N ALA A 45 -1.89 16.50 -10.18
CA ALA A 45 -2.06 16.90 -11.58
C ALA A 45 -2.94 18.15 -11.75
N SER A 46 -3.85 18.38 -10.79
CA SER A 46 -4.83 19.48 -10.80
C SER A 46 -4.23 20.82 -10.34
N THR A 47 -3.05 20.82 -9.72
CA THR A 47 -2.39 22.06 -9.27
C THR A 47 -1.89 22.94 -10.42
N THR A 48 -1.81 24.25 -10.20
CA THR A 48 -1.24 25.20 -11.17
C THR A 48 0.27 25.38 -11.00
N PHE A 49 0.84 24.96 -9.87
CA PHE A 49 2.27 25.06 -9.58
C PHE A 49 3.05 23.91 -10.21
N LEU A 50 3.81 24.19 -11.28
CA LEU A 50 4.53 23.17 -12.04
C LEU A 50 5.44 22.28 -11.17
N TYR A 51 6.16 22.86 -10.22
CA TYR A 51 7.06 22.10 -9.35
C TYR A 51 6.30 21.12 -8.44
N SER A 52 5.25 21.61 -7.75
CA SER A 52 4.37 20.75 -6.94
C SER A 52 3.70 19.66 -7.79
N LYS A 53 3.30 19.99 -9.01
CA LYS A 53 2.72 19.03 -9.97
C LYS A 53 3.68 17.89 -10.27
N LEU A 54 4.89 18.22 -10.74
CA LEU A 54 5.88 17.23 -11.15
C LEU A 54 6.29 16.35 -9.98
N VAL A 55 6.60 16.93 -8.82
CA VAL A 55 7.01 16.16 -7.63
C VAL A 55 5.89 15.25 -7.14
N THR A 56 4.65 15.76 -7.06
CA THR A 56 3.52 14.97 -6.57
C THR A 56 3.17 13.84 -7.53
N VAL A 57 3.06 14.12 -8.84
CA VAL A 57 2.69 13.11 -9.84
C VAL A 57 3.78 12.05 -10.00
N LEU A 58 5.04 12.46 -10.18
CA LEU A 58 6.13 11.51 -10.37
C LEU A 58 6.47 10.76 -9.09
N GLY A 59 6.44 11.43 -7.94
CA GLY A 59 6.71 10.83 -6.63
C GLY A 59 5.70 9.74 -6.29
N HIS A 60 4.39 10.06 -6.28
CA HIS A 60 3.36 9.06 -5.99
C HIS A 60 3.29 7.99 -7.08
N GLY A 61 3.52 8.33 -8.35
CA GLY A 61 3.61 7.35 -9.44
C GLY A 61 4.75 6.35 -9.26
N ALA A 62 5.93 6.82 -8.80
CA ALA A 62 7.05 5.95 -8.49
C ALA A 62 6.76 5.06 -7.28
N LEU A 63 6.24 5.62 -6.18
CA LEU A 63 5.86 4.84 -4.99
C LEU A 63 4.81 3.77 -5.32
N ALA A 64 3.76 4.13 -6.06
CA ALA A 64 2.74 3.20 -6.52
C ALA A 64 3.31 2.07 -7.39
N SER A 65 4.23 2.41 -8.30
CA SER A 65 4.88 1.41 -9.16
C SER A 65 5.73 0.44 -8.35
N ILE A 66 6.54 0.93 -7.41
CA ILE A 66 7.37 0.09 -6.54
C ILE A 66 6.48 -0.79 -5.65
N PHE A 67 5.42 -0.23 -5.06
CA PHE A 67 4.45 -0.97 -4.26
C PHE A 67 3.82 -2.11 -5.07
N TRP A 68 3.29 -1.80 -6.26
CA TRP A 68 2.65 -2.77 -7.14
C TRP A 68 3.59 -3.91 -7.56
N LEU A 69 4.83 -3.58 -7.93
CA LEU A 69 5.84 -4.57 -8.28
C LEU A 69 6.12 -5.51 -7.12
N ARG A 70 6.25 -4.95 -5.90
CA ARG A 70 6.48 -5.77 -4.71
C ARG A 70 5.25 -6.61 -4.36
N ALA A 71 4.04 -6.05 -4.47
CA ALA A 71 2.78 -6.74 -4.18
C ALA A 71 2.55 -7.93 -5.11
N ARG A 72 2.95 -7.84 -6.38
CA ARG A 72 2.90 -8.97 -7.32
C ARG A 72 3.92 -10.07 -7.05
N SER A 73 4.99 -9.77 -6.32
CA SER A 73 6.10 -10.70 -6.07
C SER A 73 5.99 -11.46 -4.75
N ILE A 74 4.97 -11.13 -3.94
CA ILE A 74 4.79 -11.73 -2.61
C ILE A 74 4.30 -13.17 -2.73
N ASP A 75 4.80 -14.02 -1.83
CA ASP A 75 4.18 -15.30 -1.52
C ASP A 75 3.42 -15.17 -0.19
N LEU A 76 2.10 -15.32 -0.22
CA LEU A 76 1.21 -15.24 0.95
C LEU A 76 1.11 -16.57 1.74
N SER A 77 1.69 -17.64 1.20
CA SER A 77 1.82 -18.93 1.88
C SER A 77 3.06 -18.99 2.79
N ASP A 78 4.05 -18.14 2.54
CA ASP A 78 5.22 -17.96 3.39
C ASP A 78 5.06 -16.75 4.32
N ASP A 79 5.05 -17.01 5.63
CA ASP A 79 4.91 -15.98 6.67
C ASP A 79 6.09 -15.00 6.67
N LYS A 80 7.30 -15.46 6.31
CA LYS A 80 8.47 -14.57 6.24
C LYS A 80 8.35 -13.59 5.07
N SER A 81 7.98 -14.08 3.89
CA SER A 81 7.63 -13.27 2.72
C SER A 81 6.53 -12.26 3.06
N THR A 82 5.45 -12.74 3.70
CA THR A 82 4.31 -11.91 4.10
C THR A 82 4.76 -10.79 5.06
N HIS A 83 5.43 -11.14 6.15
CA HIS A 83 5.93 -10.17 7.11
C HIS A 83 6.90 -9.16 6.47
N ALA A 84 7.82 -9.64 5.63
CA ALA A 84 8.77 -8.77 4.92
C ALA A 84 8.06 -7.76 3.99
N PHE A 85 6.97 -8.17 3.34
CA PHE A 85 6.14 -7.26 2.55
C PHE A 85 5.49 -6.17 3.40
N PHE A 86 4.88 -6.51 4.55
CA PHE A 86 4.23 -5.51 5.40
C PHE A 86 5.25 -4.54 6.03
N VAL A 87 6.44 -5.02 6.40
CA VAL A 87 7.55 -4.13 6.82
C VAL A 87 7.98 -3.21 5.67
N PHE A 88 8.08 -3.74 4.45
CA PHE A 88 8.38 -2.94 3.26
C PHE A 88 7.29 -1.87 3.00
N ALA A 89 6.01 -2.24 3.07
CA ALA A 89 4.89 -1.33 2.88
C ALA A 89 4.91 -0.21 3.93
N GLY A 90 5.21 -0.52 5.19
CA GLY A 90 5.40 0.48 6.25
C GLY A 90 6.55 1.46 5.93
N LYS A 91 7.70 0.97 5.44
CA LYS A 91 8.80 1.84 5.01
C LYS A 91 8.41 2.75 3.85
N LEU A 92 7.64 2.23 2.90
CA LEU A 92 7.17 3.00 1.75
C LEU A 92 6.18 4.10 2.18
N TYR A 93 5.30 3.80 3.13
CA TYR A 93 4.43 4.79 3.77
C TYR A 93 5.23 5.90 4.46
N PHE A 94 6.29 5.55 5.20
CA PHE A 94 7.18 6.58 5.78
C PHE A 94 7.87 7.43 4.71
N ALA A 95 8.27 6.83 3.57
CA ALA A 95 8.86 7.58 2.47
C ALA A 95 7.86 8.56 1.81
N GLU A 96 6.56 8.27 1.86
CA GLU A 96 5.52 9.15 1.33
C GLU A 96 5.45 10.49 2.07
N TYR A 97 5.85 10.55 3.35
CA TYR A 97 5.91 11.81 4.11
C TYR A 97 6.78 12.89 3.45
N PHE A 98 7.80 12.49 2.68
CA PHE A 98 8.62 13.44 1.93
C PHE A 98 7.84 14.16 0.82
N LEU A 99 6.72 13.60 0.36
CA LEU A 99 5.89 14.18 -0.69
C LEU A 99 4.82 15.15 -0.16
N ILE A 100 4.42 15.02 1.11
CA ILE A 100 3.35 15.85 1.72
C ILE A 100 3.56 17.37 1.52
N PRO A 101 4.77 17.93 1.71
CA PRO A 101 4.98 19.37 1.53
C PRO A 101 4.68 19.89 0.11
N PHE A 102 4.61 19.00 -0.88
CA PHE A 102 4.44 19.34 -2.29
C PHE A 102 2.99 19.16 -2.78
N VAL A 103 2.14 18.49 -2.02
CA VAL A 103 0.70 18.37 -2.30
C VAL A 103 0.04 19.72 -2.03
N ARG A 104 -0.32 20.44 -3.10
CA ARG A 104 -0.89 21.79 -3.06
C ARG A 104 -1.88 21.99 -4.20
#